data_AF-A0A3S1ZYI6-F1
#
_entry.id   AF-A0A3S1ZYI6-F1
#
_cell.length_a   1.000
_cell.length_b   1.000
_cell.length_c   1.000
_cell.angle_alpha   90.00
_cell.angle_beta   90.00
_cell.angle_gamma   90.00
#
_symmetry.space_group_name_H-M   'P 1'
#
loop_
_entity.id
_entity.type
_entity.pdbx_description
1 polymer ?
#
loop_
_entity_poly.entity_id
_entity_poly.type
_entity_poly.pdbx_seq_one_letter_code
_entity_poly.pdbx_strand_id
1 'polypeptide(L)' 'VVADYIAQTPLGRLELPEDVADVVVFLCSDQARFMTGQGVNVTGGVYMT' A
#
# COMPACT_ATOMS: atom_id res chain seq x y z
N VAL A 1 5.58 -5.18 -20.14
CA VAL A 1 4.98 -4.13 -19.30
C VAL A 1 4.35 -4.72 -18.04
N VAL A 2 3.20 -5.41 -18.09
CA VAL A 2 2.56 -5.98 -16.88
C VAL A 2 3.47 -6.97 -16.13
N ALA A 3 4.10 -7.90 -16.86
CA ALA A 3 5.04 -8.85 -16.26
C ALA A 3 6.25 -8.17 -15.60
N ASP A 4 6.71 -7.05 -16.17
CA ASP A 4 7.85 -6.29 -15.63
C ASP A 4 7.49 -5.61 -14.31
N TYR A 5 6.27 -5.06 -14.20
CA TYR A 5 5.76 -4.52 -12.94
C TYR A 5 5.64 -5.61 -11.87
N ILE A 6 5.09 -6.78 -12.22
CA ILE A 6 4.98 -7.91 -11.28
C ILE A 6 6.36 -8.37 -10.81
N ALA A 7 7.35 -8.43 -11.70
CA ALA A 7 8.72 -8.82 -11.35
C ALA A 7 9.42 -7.83 -10.41
N GLN A 8 9.04 -6.55 -10.46
CA GLN A 8 9.56 -5.51 -9.57
C GLN A 8 8.83 -5.46 -8.22
N THR A 9 7.61 -5.99 -8.13
CA THR A 9 6.83 -6.05 -6.89
C THR A 9 7.20 -7.29 -6.08
N PRO A 10 7.81 -7.17 -4.88
CA PRO A 10 8.18 -8.33 -4.05
C PRO A 10 7.01 -9.28 -3.72
N LEU A 11 5.79 -8.77 -3.57
CA LEU A 11 4.59 -9.60 -3.37
C LEU A 11 4.17 -10.40 -4.62
N GLY A 12 4.82 -10.21 -5.77
CA GLY A 12 4.65 -11.05 -6.96
C GLY A 12 3.30 -10.91 -7.65
N ARG A 13 2.57 -9.80 -7.41
CA ARG A 13 1.31 -9.49 -8.09
C ARG A 13 1.13 -8.00 -8.30
N LEU A 14 0.19 -7.64 -9.18
CA LEU A 14 -0.29 -6.27 -9.27
C LEU A 14 -1.13 -5.93 -8.04
N GLU A 15 -1.04 -4.65 -7.66
CA GLU A 15 -1.92 -4.04 -6.69
C GLU A 15 -3.36 -4.03 -7.21
N LEU A 16 -4.31 -4.24 -6.31
CA LEU A 16 -5.73 -4.11 -6.56
C LEU A 16 -6.27 -2.89 -5.79
N PRO A 17 -7.39 -2.29 -6.21
CA PRO A 17 -7.99 -1.15 -5.51
C PRO A 17 -8.25 -1.42 -4.01
N GLU A 18 -8.55 -2.67 -3.66
CA GLU A 18 -8.82 -3.10 -2.29
C GLU A 18 -7.59 -2.98 -1.38
N ASP A 19 -6.37 -3.15 -1.91
CA ASP A 19 -5.12 -3.03 -1.13
C ASP A 19 -4.94 -1.62 -0.57
N VAL A 20 -5.31 -0.60 -1.36
CA VAL A 20 -5.29 0.81 -0.92
C VAL A 20 -6.49 1.11 -0.03
N ALA A 21 -7.68 0.60 -0.39
CA ALA A 21 -8.91 0.86 0.35
C ALA A 21 -8.82 0.38 1.80
N ASP A 22 -8.24 -0.79 2.05
CA ASP A 22 -8.07 -1.33 3.40
C ASP A 22 -7.17 -0.45 4.28
N VAL A 23 -6.10 0.11 3.71
CA VAL A 23 -5.25 1.07 4.43
C VAL A 23 -6.00 2.38 4.71
N VAL A 24 -6.79 2.88 3.77
CA VAL A 24 -7.63 4.06 3.98
C VAL A 24 -8.65 3.81 5.10
N VAL A 25 -9.30 2.65 5.12
CA VAL A 25 -10.25 2.26 6.19
C VAL A 25 -9.56 2.26 7.55
N PHE A 26 -8.33 1.71 7.65
CA PHE A 26 -7.54 1.78 8.88
C PHE A 26 -7.25 3.23 9.29
N LEU A 27 -6.79 4.07 8.35
CA LEU A 27 -6.46 5.47 8.62
C LEU A 27 -7.67 6.32 9.04
N CYS A 28 -8.87 5.98 8.56
CA CYS A 28 -10.12 6.61 8.96
C CYS A 28 -10.69 6.08 10.29
N SER A 29 -10.11 5.02 10.86
CA SER A 29 -10.59 4.41 12.10
C SER A 29 -9.97 5.04 13.36
N ASP A 30 -10.58 4.76 14.51
CA ASP A 30 -10.08 5.18 15.83
C ASP A 30 -8.70 4.59 16.19
N GLN A 31 -8.26 3.55 15.47
CA GLN A 31 -6.94 2.94 15.66
C GLN A 31 -5.82 3.88 15.21
N ALA A 32 -6.07 4.74 14.22
CA ALA A 32 -5.11 5.69 13.69
C ALA A 32 -5.20 7.09 14.33
N ARG A 33 -5.99 7.29 15.40
CA ARG A 33 -6.30 8.62 15.96
C ARG A 33 -5.12 9.48 16.43
N PHE A 34 -3.93 8.89 16.55
CA PHE A 34 -2.70 9.58 16.95
C PHE A 34 -1.64 9.61 15.83
N MET A 35 -2.02 9.23 14.61
CA MET A 35 -1.18 9.30 13.42
C MET A 35 -1.45 10.61 12.68
N THR A 36 -0.42 11.40 12.42
CA THR A 36 -0.51 12.61 11.61
C THR A 36 0.82 12.90 10.91
N GLY A 37 0.77 13.57 9.76
CA GLY A 37 1.95 13.90 8.96
C GLY A 37 2.70 12.70 8.36
N GLN A 38 2.07 11.52 8.32
CA GLN A 38 2.68 10.29 7.79
C GLN A 38 2.18 10.00 6.38
N GLY A 39 3.08 9.52 5.52
CA GLY A 39 2.74 8.85 4.27
C GLY A 39 2.87 7.34 4.43
N VAL A 40 1.92 6.57 3.93
CA VAL A 40 1.94 5.09 3.97
C VAL A 40 2.11 4.57 2.55
N ASN A 41 3.21 3.86 2.31
CA ASN A 41 3.47 3.23 1.02
C ASN A 41 2.69 1.90 0.91
N VAL A 42 1.69 1.88 0.04
CA VAL A 42 0.98 0.65 -0.37
C VAL A 42 1.48 0.30 -1.76
N THR A 43 2.55 -0.49 -1.84
CA THR A 43 3.27 -0.71 -3.11
C THR A 43 3.67 -2.16 -3.33
N GLY A 44 3.21 -3.07 -2.47
CA GLY A 44 3.65 -4.47 -2.47
C GLY A 44 5.16 -4.68 -2.31
N GLY A 45 5.89 -3.65 -1.85
CA GLY A 45 7.33 -3.66 -1.59
C GLY A 45 8.20 -3.00 -2.67
N VAL A 46 7.62 -2.39 -3.70
CA VAL A 46 8.40 -1.69 -4.76
C VAL A 46 9.16 -0.48 -4.19
N TYR A 47 8.57 0.20 -3.20
CA TYR A 47 9.20 1.34 -2.52
C TYR A 47 9.36 1.04 -1.03
N MET A 48 10.59 1.14 -0.54
CA MET A 48 10.95 1.10 0.88
C MET A 48 11.50 2.47 1.26
N THR A 49 10.80 3.17 2.17
CA THR A 49 11.27 4.40 2.82
C THR A 49 11.73 4.07 4.22
#